data_AF-A0A1M4YX08-F1
#
_entry.id   AF-A0A1M4YX08-F1
#
_cell.length_a   1.000
_cell.length_b   1.000
_cell.length_c   1.000
_cell.angle_alpha   90.00
_cell.angle_beta   90.00
_cell.angle_gamma   90.00
#
_symmetry.space_group_name_H-M   'P 1'
#
loop_
_entity.id
_entity.type
_entity.pdbx_description
1 polymer ?
#
loop_
_entity_poly.entity_id
_entity_poly.type
_entity_poly.pdbx_seq_one_letter_code
_entity_poly.pdbx_strand_id
1 'polypeptide(L)'
;MIDYQRVAKAITYIKEHAIEQPNLDDVAEAVHLSPYHFHRMFKEWAGVTPKEFLQYISLNHAKRLLDKNQTIEEAIFHTGLSSSSRLHDLFVNIEGMTPGEFKNQGQSLDIRYHFSESPFGHILVASTGKGIGEYRWGSTRKTAIIGWEAAQIFEENHAQTD
;
A
#
# COMPACT_ATOMS: atom_id res chain seq x y z
N MET A 1 -25.51 9.48 -10.30
CA MET A 1 -24.36 9.84 -11.15
C MET A 1 -23.55 11.03 -10.60
N ILE A 2 -24.17 11.98 -9.90
CA ILE A 2 -23.48 13.14 -9.28
C ILE A 2 -22.45 12.69 -8.22
N ASP A 3 -22.78 11.73 -7.35
CA ASP A 3 -21.87 11.30 -6.28
C ASP A 3 -20.59 10.64 -6.81
N TYR A 4 -20.71 9.85 -7.89
CA TYR A 4 -19.53 9.31 -8.59
C TYR A 4 -18.59 10.44 -9.06
N GLN A 5 -19.12 11.48 -9.69
CA GLN A 5 -18.31 12.62 -10.16
C GLN A 5 -17.67 13.38 -9.00
N ARG A 6 -18.39 13.54 -7.87
CA ARG A 6 -17.85 14.16 -6.66
C ARG A 6 -16.72 13.33 -6.05
N VAL A 7 -16.88 12.01 -5.94
CA VAL A 7 -15.85 11.11 -5.42
C VAL A 7 -14.64 11.10 -6.36
N ALA A 8 -14.84 11.06 -7.67
CA ALA A 8 -13.74 11.16 -8.64
C ALA A 8 -12.98 12.49 -8.50
N LYS A 9 -13.69 13.62 -8.37
CA LYS A 9 -13.09 14.94 -8.13
C LYS A 9 -12.30 14.97 -6.81
N ALA A 10 -12.85 14.40 -5.74
CA ALA A 10 -12.16 14.29 -4.45
C ALA A 10 -10.88 13.46 -4.55
N ILE A 11 -10.92 12.31 -5.24
CA ILE A 11 -9.75 11.45 -5.46
C ILE A 11 -8.66 12.23 -6.21
N THR A 12 -9.02 12.94 -7.28
CA THR A 12 -8.08 13.78 -8.03
C THR A 12 -7.47 14.86 -7.13
N TYR A 13 -8.31 15.57 -6.38
CA TYR A 13 -7.86 16.61 -5.46
C TYR A 13 -6.88 16.07 -4.40
N ILE A 14 -7.20 14.97 -3.73
CA ILE A 14 -6.32 14.34 -2.73
C ILE A 14 -4.98 13.93 -3.37
N LYS A 15 -5.00 13.39 -4.59
CA LYS A 15 -3.76 12.98 -5.28
C LYS A 15 -2.86 14.17 -5.63
N GLU A 16 -3.44 15.25 -6.12
CA GLU A 16 -2.70 16.44 -6.55
C GLU A 16 -2.12 17.21 -5.36
N HIS A 17 -2.84 17.25 -4.24
CA HIS A 17 -2.45 17.99 -3.03
C HIS A 17 -1.87 17.07 -1.95
N ALA A 18 -1.51 15.82 -2.27
CA ALA A 18 -1.08 14.84 -1.26
C ALA A 18 0.11 15.31 -0.43
N ILE A 19 1.04 16.07 -1.02
CA ILE A 19 2.21 16.63 -0.33
C ILE A 19 1.81 17.70 0.70
N GLU A 20 0.73 18.43 0.46
CA GLU A 20 0.22 19.46 1.37
C GLU A 20 -0.53 18.86 2.56
N GLN A 21 -0.82 17.55 2.51
CA GLN A 21 -1.56 16.81 3.54
C GLN A 21 -2.93 17.44 3.86
N PRO A 22 -3.83 17.62 2.87
CA PRO A 22 -5.12 18.26 3.07
C PRO A 22 -5.95 17.52 4.11
N ASN A 23 -6.61 18.27 4.97
CA ASN A 23 -7.52 17.75 5.97
C ASN A 23 -8.91 17.45 5.36
N LEU A 24 -9.84 16.96 6.17
CA LEU A 24 -11.18 16.59 5.68
C LEU A 24 -11.97 17.79 5.15
N ASP A 25 -11.82 18.95 5.79
CA ASP A 25 -12.54 20.18 5.45
C ASP A 25 -12.08 20.70 4.07
N ASP A 26 -10.76 20.70 3.83
CA ASP A 26 -10.16 21.14 2.56
C ASP A 26 -10.73 20.35 1.36
N VAL A 27 -10.79 19.01 1.49
CA VAL A 27 -11.31 18.15 0.42
C VAL A 27 -12.82 18.28 0.28
N ALA A 28 -13.55 18.44 1.38
CA ALA A 28 -15.00 18.62 1.36
C ALA A 28 -15.39 19.93 0.66
N GLU A 29 -14.65 21.01 0.91
CA GLU A 29 -14.80 22.29 0.24
C GLU A 29 -14.56 22.17 -1.27
N ALA A 30 -13.51 21.45 -1.69
CA ALA A 30 -13.19 21.23 -3.10
C ALA A 30 -14.31 20.52 -3.88
N VAL A 31 -15.18 19.76 -3.21
CA VAL A 31 -16.36 19.10 -3.81
C VAL A 31 -17.70 19.71 -3.40
N HIS A 32 -17.66 20.88 -2.74
CA HIS A 32 -18.82 21.65 -2.30
C HIS A 32 -19.79 20.87 -1.41
N LEU A 33 -19.25 20.14 -0.43
CA LEU A 33 -20.02 19.38 0.56
C LEU A 33 -19.61 19.77 1.99
N SER A 34 -20.50 19.49 2.94
CA SER A 34 -20.11 19.51 4.35
C SER A 34 -19.14 18.35 4.63
N PRO A 35 -18.22 18.51 5.61
CA PRO A 35 -17.25 17.47 5.96
C PRO A 35 -17.90 16.13 6.33
N TYR A 36 -19.01 16.19 7.08
CA TYR A 36 -19.77 15.00 7.48
C TYR A 36 -20.37 14.25 6.27
N HIS A 37 -21.02 14.97 5.35
CA HIS A 37 -21.61 14.36 4.15
C HIS A 37 -20.53 13.83 3.22
N PHE A 38 -19.44 14.57 3.03
CA PHE A 38 -18.31 14.14 2.22
C PHE A 38 -17.69 12.86 2.77
N HIS A 39 -17.39 12.81 4.07
CA HIS A 39 -16.78 11.63 4.69
C HIS A 39 -17.62 10.37 4.46
N ARG A 40 -18.94 10.47 4.71
CA ARG A 40 -19.87 9.34 4.53
C ARG A 40 -19.93 8.90 3.05
N MET A 41 -20.16 9.84 2.14
CA MET A 41 -20.24 9.57 0.70
C MET A 41 -18.94 8.95 0.18
N PHE A 42 -17.78 9.50 0.56
CA PHE A 42 -16.48 8.98 0.12
C PHE A 42 -16.27 7.55 0.63
N LYS A 43 -16.56 7.26 1.90
CA LYS A 43 -16.42 5.90 2.46
C LYS A 43 -17.35 4.89 1.80
N GLU A 44 -18.60 5.28 1.53
CA GLU A 44 -19.58 4.41 0.86
C GLU A 44 -19.15 4.05 -0.58
N TRP A 45 -18.55 4.99 -1.31
CA TRP A 45 -18.16 4.78 -2.71
C TRP A 45 -16.73 4.23 -2.89
N ALA A 46 -15.77 4.71 -2.11
CA ALA A 46 -14.36 4.33 -2.22
C ALA A 46 -13.97 3.14 -1.32
N GLY A 47 -14.83 2.78 -0.36
CA GLY A 47 -14.60 1.68 0.60
C GLY A 47 -13.61 2.02 1.73
N VAL A 48 -12.95 3.18 1.67
CA VAL A 48 -12.01 3.69 2.67
C VAL A 48 -12.33 5.15 3.01
N THR A 49 -11.90 5.63 4.16
CA THR A 49 -12.04 7.04 4.53
C THR A 49 -11.09 7.93 3.70
N PRO A 50 -11.39 9.23 3.53
CA PRO A 50 -10.48 10.17 2.87
C PRO A 50 -9.08 10.21 3.49
N LYS A 51 -9.01 10.10 4.82
CA LYS A 51 -7.75 10.09 5.58
C LYS A 51 -6.93 8.83 5.28
N GLU A 52 -7.54 7.65 5.32
CA GLU A 52 -6.87 6.39 4.96
C GLU A 52 -6.37 6.42 3.51
N PHE A 53 -7.15 7.00 2.60
CA PHE A 53 -6.75 7.16 1.20
C PHE A 53 -5.52 8.06 1.03
N LEU A 54 -5.48 9.22 1.71
CA LEU A 54 -4.31 10.10 1.71
C LEU A 54 -3.08 9.41 2.33
N GLN A 55 -3.28 8.66 3.42
CA GLN A 55 -2.22 7.87 4.06
C GLN A 55 -1.64 6.83 3.09
N TYR A 56 -2.49 6.14 2.33
CA TYR A 56 -2.06 5.19 1.31
C TYR A 56 -1.28 5.86 0.17
N ILE A 57 -1.72 7.03 -0.30
CA ILE A 57 -0.98 7.79 -1.32
C ILE A 57 0.40 8.22 -0.80
N SER A 58 0.44 8.77 0.41
CA SER A 58 1.68 9.23 1.06
C SER A 58 2.69 8.09 1.21
N LEU A 59 2.23 6.94 1.71
CA LEU A 59 3.06 5.75 1.87
C LEU A 59 3.59 5.23 0.53
N ASN A 60 2.74 5.12 -0.49
CA ASN A 60 3.19 4.68 -1.81
C ASN A 60 4.18 5.63 -2.45
N HIS A 61 4.04 6.94 -2.18
CA HIS A 61 5.05 7.90 -2.60
C HIS A 61 6.38 7.64 -1.88
N ALA A 62 6.37 7.45 -0.56
CA ALA A 62 7.56 7.11 0.21
C ALA A 62 8.25 5.84 -0.31
N LYS A 63 7.50 4.77 -0.57
CA LYS A 63 8.01 3.51 -1.12
C LYS A 63 8.75 3.72 -2.45
N ARG A 64 8.16 4.48 -3.37
CA ARG A 64 8.80 4.80 -4.67
C ARG A 64 10.09 5.59 -4.53
N LEU A 65 10.22 6.42 -3.49
CA LEU A 65 11.43 7.19 -3.22
C LEU A 65 12.51 6.29 -2.63
N LEU A 66 12.14 5.44 -1.67
CA LEU A 66 13.05 4.45 -1.07
C LEU A 66 13.56 3.42 -2.10
N ASP A 67 12.72 2.99 -3.04
CA ASP A 67 13.12 2.11 -4.16
C ASP A 67 14.16 2.76 -5.09
N LYS A 68 14.22 4.10 -5.12
CA LYS A 68 15.21 4.88 -5.88
C LYS A 68 16.48 5.18 -5.05
N ASN A 69 16.72 4.41 -3.98
CA ASN A 69 17.85 4.57 -3.05
C ASN A 69 17.89 5.90 -2.28
N GLN A 70 16.80 6.66 -2.21
CA GLN A 70 16.74 7.85 -1.37
C GLN A 70 16.85 7.51 0.13
N THR A 71 17.26 8.48 0.93
CA THR A 71 17.28 8.35 2.39
C THR A 71 15.86 8.36 2.97
N ILE A 72 15.71 7.89 4.21
CA ILE A 72 14.41 7.94 4.89
C ILE A 72 14.00 9.41 5.10
N GLU A 73 14.98 10.27 5.39
CA GLU A 73 14.81 11.71 5.56
C GLU A 73 14.29 12.38 4.28
N GLU A 74 14.86 12.05 3.12
CA GLU A 74 14.39 12.54 1.82
C GLU A 74 12.96 12.06 1.52
N ALA A 75 12.66 10.80 1.81
CA ALA A 75 11.31 10.26 1.64
C ALA A 75 10.27 10.98 2.52
N ILE A 76 10.62 11.36 3.75
CA ILE A 76 9.76 12.15 4.64
C ILE A 76 9.54 13.54 4.05
N PHE A 77 10.61 14.22 3.64
CA PHE A 77 10.55 15.57 3.07
C PHE A 77 9.63 15.64 1.85
N HIS A 78 9.73 14.66 0.93
CA HIS A 78 8.95 14.64 -0.31
C HIS A 78 7.51 14.13 -0.16
N THR A 79 7.15 13.55 0.98
CA THR A 79 5.78 13.07 1.23
C THR A 79 4.91 14.09 1.95
N GLY A 80 5.51 15.15 2.51
CA GLY A 80 4.80 16.15 3.30
C GLY A 80 4.44 15.68 4.71
N LEU A 81 4.94 14.50 5.13
CA LEU A 81 4.68 13.99 6.46
C LEU A 81 5.42 14.84 7.51
N SER A 82 4.73 15.13 8.61
CA SER A 82 5.24 16.00 9.66
C SER A 82 6.38 15.40 10.49
N SER A 83 6.60 14.08 10.42
CA SER A 83 7.65 13.41 11.19
C SER A 83 8.03 12.03 10.63
N SER A 84 9.22 11.57 11.02
CA SER A 84 9.69 10.20 10.77
C SER A 84 8.81 9.15 11.46
N SER A 85 8.32 9.44 12.68
CA SER A 85 7.39 8.55 13.38
C SER A 85 6.12 8.31 12.58
N ARG A 86 5.61 9.34 11.89
CA ARG A 86 4.42 9.20 11.05
C ARG A 86 4.66 8.26 9.88
N LEU A 87 5.81 8.38 9.21
CA LEU A 87 6.18 7.47 8.12
C LEU A 87 6.35 6.04 8.64
N HIS A 88 7.04 5.89 9.78
CA HIS A 88 7.21 4.60 10.45
C HIS A 88 5.86 3.94 10.78
N ASP A 89 4.93 4.68 11.36
CA ASP A 89 3.59 4.20 11.70
C ASP A 89 2.81 3.76 10.45
N LEU A 90 2.91 4.49 9.34
CA LEU A 90 2.29 4.09 8.08
C LEU A 90 2.85 2.77 7.56
N PHE A 91 4.17 2.63 7.57
CA PHE A 91 4.85 1.40 7.17
C PHE A 91 4.43 0.21 8.04
N VAL A 92 4.42 0.37 9.36
CA VAL A 92 4.04 -0.72 10.27
C VAL A 92 2.58 -1.10 10.10
N ASN A 93 1.67 -0.13 10.07
CA ASN A 93 0.23 -0.40 10.06
C ASN A 93 -0.30 -0.87 8.70
N ILE A 94 0.31 -0.41 7.60
CA ILE A 94 -0.17 -0.72 6.24
C ILE A 94 0.70 -1.82 5.60
N GLU A 95 2.02 -1.77 5.71
CA GLU A 95 2.91 -2.76 5.07
C GLU A 95 3.33 -3.91 6.01
N GLY A 96 3.12 -3.77 7.32
CA GLY A 96 3.57 -4.78 8.29
C GLY A 96 5.10 -4.85 8.42
N MET A 97 5.82 -3.77 8.10
CA MET A 97 7.29 -3.69 8.22
C MET A 97 7.71 -2.25 8.50
N THR A 98 8.98 -2.01 8.85
CA THR A 98 9.51 -0.63 9.02
C THR A 98 10.05 -0.07 7.69
N PRO A 99 10.24 1.27 7.56
CA PRO A 99 10.86 1.85 6.36
C PRO A 99 12.28 1.31 6.10
N GLY A 100 13.04 1.04 7.17
CA GLY A 100 14.39 0.45 7.06
C GLY A 100 14.37 -1.00 6.57
N GLU A 101 13.42 -1.80 7.06
CA GLU A 101 13.20 -3.17 6.58
C GLU A 101 12.80 -3.17 5.10
N PHE A 102 11.92 -2.26 4.70
CA PHE A 102 11.56 -2.07 3.29
C PHE A 102 12.78 -1.70 2.43
N LYS A 103 13.57 -0.72 2.86
CA LYS A 103 14.79 -0.27 2.14
C LYS A 103 15.82 -1.39 1.98
N ASN A 104 15.94 -2.26 2.97
CA ASN A 104 16.80 -3.44 2.92
C ASN A 104 16.13 -4.65 2.23
N GLN A 105 15.08 -4.42 1.44
CA GLN A 105 14.35 -5.44 0.68
C GLN A 105 13.81 -6.59 1.56
N GLY A 106 13.56 -6.32 2.84
CA GLY A 106 13.05 -7.32 3.77
C GLY A 106 14.05 -8.42 4.15
N GLN A 107 15.35 -8.25 3.91
CA GLN A 107 16.38 -9.26 4.24
C GLN A 107 16.38 -9.71 5.70
N SER A 108 15.83 -8.91 6.62
CA SER A 108 15.74 -9.21 8.06
C SER A 108 14.31 -9.45 8.55
N LEU A 109 13.34 -9.62 7.64
CA LEU A 109 11.95 -9.92 7.98
C LEU A 109 11.73 -11.42 8.12
N ASP A 110 11.27 -11.87 9.29
CA ASP A 110 10.64 -13.17 9.45
C ASP A 110 9.22 -13.11 8.86
N ILE A 111 9.04 -13.68 7.67
CA ILE A 111 7.77 -13.71 6.95
C ILE A 111 7.19 -15.12 7.06
N ARG A 112 6.09 -15.24 7.81
CA ARG A 112 5.29 -16.48 7.82
C ARG A 112 4.23 -16.39 6.74
N TYR A 113 4.09 -17.42 5.93
CA TYR A 113 3.12 -17.44 4.85
C TYR A 113 2.37 -18.77 4.73
N HIS A 114 1.18 -18.73 4.17
CA HIS A 114 0.32 -19.89 3.93
C HIS A 114 -0.48 -19.69 2.64
N PHE A 115 -0.60 -20.76 1.86
CA PHE A 115 -1.45 -20.83 0.67
C PHE A 115 -2.77 -21.52 1.03
N SER A 116 -3.89 -20.95 0.59
CA SER A 116 -5.22 -21.51 0.87
C SER A 116 -6.14 -21.33 -0.33
N GLU A 117 -7.12 -22.21 -0.47
CA GLU A 117 -8.21 -22.03 -1.42
C GLU A 117 -9.24 -21.04 -0.87
N SER A 118 -9.84 -20.25 -1.76
CA SER A 118 -10.94 -19.36 -1.43
C SER A 118 -11.97 -19.32 -2.55
N PRO A 119 -13.18 -18.79 -2.31
CA PRO A 119 -14.16 -18.52 -3.37
C PRO A 119 -13.65 -17.61 -4.48
N PHE A 120 -12.53 -16.91 -4.28
CA PHE A 120 -11.89 -16.01 -5.23
C PHE A 120 -10.63 -16.63 -5.88
N GLY A 121 -10.41 -17.94 -5.71
CA GLY A 121 -9.22 -18.66 -6.18
C GLY A 121 -8.19 -18.86 -5.08
N HIS A 122 -6.99 -19.33 -5.47
CA HIS A 122 -5.87 -19.53 -4.57
C HIS A 122 -5.39 -18.21 -4.00
N ILE A 123 -5.27 -18.15 -2.67
CA ILE A 123 -4.78 -16.98 -1.94
C ILE A 123 -3.48 -17.31 -1.22
N LEU A 124 -2.61 -16.31 -1.15
CA LEU A 124 -1.41 -16.31 -0.30
C LEU A 124 -1.64 -15.32 0.85
N VAL A 125 -1.60 -15.82 2.07
CA VAL A 125 -1.60 -15.02 3.29
C VAL A 125 -0.18 -14.95 3.80
N ALA A 126 0.32 -13.76 4.10
CA ALA A 126 1.65 -13.55 4.68
C ALA A 126 1.55 -12.59 5.87
N SER A 127 2.36 -12.83 6.89
CA SER A 127 2.41 -12.04 8.13
C SER A 127 3.84 -11.89 8.61
N THR A 128 4.11 -10.80 9.31
CA THR A 128 5.36 -10.55 10.01
C THR A 128 5.08 -10.47 11.52
N GLY A 129 6.12 -10.38 12.35
CA GLY A 129 5.95 -10.08 13.78
C GLY A 129 5.25 -8.74 14.07
N LYS A 130 5.07 -7.87 13.07
CA LYS A 130 4.39 -6.57 13.19
C LYS A 130 2.93 -6.61 12.72
N GLY A 131 2.47 -7.72 12.18
CA GLY A 131 1.09 -7.92 11.75
C GLY A 131 0.96 -8.48 10.34
N ILE A 132 -0.27 -8.48 9.84
CA ILE A 132 -0.59 -8.83 8.46
C ILE A 132 -0.47 -7.53 7.66
N GLY A 133 0.58 -7.41 6.84
CA GLY A 133 0.68 -6.31 5.89
C GLY A 133 -0.38 -6.41 4.80
N GLU A 134 -0.79 -5.28 4.22
CA GLU A 134 -1.60 -5.22 3.01
C GLU A 134 -0.79 -5.71 1.80
N TYR A 135 -0.56 -7.01 1.72
CA TYR A 135 -0.03 -7.62 0.51
C TYR A 135 -1.18 -7.73 -0.51
N ARG A 136 -1.57 -6.62 -1.13
CA ARG A 136 -2.35 -6.57 -2.36
C ARG A 136 -1.36 -6.45 -3.54
N TRP A 137 -1.22 -7.56 -4.25
CA TRP A 137 -0.24 -7.90 -5.28
C TRP A 137 0.33 -6.74 -6.13
N GLY A 138 1.64 -6.46 -5.92
CA GLY A 138 2.56 -5.75 -6.81
C GLY A 138 3.70 -6.66 -7.32
N SER A 139 4.49 -6.21 -8.31
CA SER A 139 5.32 -7.02 -9.23
C SER A 139 6.24 -8.09 -8.63
N THR A 140 6.73 -7.95 -7.40
CA THR A 140 7.58 -8.96 -6.75
C THR A 140 6.82 -10.25 -6.40
N ARG A 141 5.52 -10.15 -6.05
CA ARG A 141 4.64 -11.32 -5.87
C ARG A 141 4.42 -12.07 -7.19
N LYS A 142 4.56 -11.35 -8.31
CA LYS A 142 4.57 -11.85 -9.69
C LYS A 142 5.88 -12.59 -10.02
N THR A 143 7.03 -12.06 -9.61
CA THR A 143 8.35 -12.67 -9.86
C THR A 143 8.63 -13.89 -8.98
N ALA A 144 8.18 -13.90 -7.72
CA ALA A 144 8.35 -15.05 -6.83
C ALA A 144 7.45 -16.24 -7.21
N ILE A 145 6.25 -15.99 -7.77
CA ILE A 145 5.39 -17.05 -8.32
C ILE A 145 5.95 -17.60 -9.63
N ILE A 146 6.47 -16.74 -10.51
CA ILE A 146 7.23 -17.14 -11.70
C ILE A 146 8.50 -17.93 -11.33
N GLY A 147 9.20 -17.56 -10.25
CA GLY A 147 10.36 -18.30 -9.74
C GLY A 147 10.02 -19.64 -9.08
N TRP A 148 8.86 -19.74 -8.44
CA TRP A 148 8.34 -20.96 -7.82
C TRP A 148 7.81 -21.96 -8.86
N GLU A 149 7.12 -21.52 -9.92
CA GLU A 149 6.76 -22.36 -11.08
C GLU A 149 8.00 -22.81 -11.88
N ALA A 150 9.00 -21.94 -12.06
CA ALA A 150 10.26 -22.32 -12.72
C ALA A 150 11.05 -23.39 -11.91
N ALA A 151 11.03 -23.33 -10.58
CA ALA A 151 11.66 -24.34 -9.73
C ALA A 151 10.98 -25.71 -9.80
N GLN A 152 9.65 -25.77 -9.95
CA GLN A 152 8.93 -27.05 -10.11
C GLN A 152 9.19 -27.72 -11.48
N ILE A 153 9.35 -26.93 -12.55
CA ILE A 153 9.76 -27.43 -13.89
C ILE A 153 11.19 -28.01 -13.87
N PHE A 154 12.08 -27.49 -13.01
CA PHE A 154 13.45 -28.01 -12.85
C PHE A 154 13.51 -29.32 -12.03
N GLU A 155 12.70 -29.47 -11.00
CA GLU A 155 12.61 -30.73 -10.21
C GLU A 155 11.96 -31.87 -11.01
N GLU A 156 10.98 -31.59 -11.88
CA GLU A 156 10.36 -32.62 -12.74
C GLU A 156 11.30 -33.15 -13.84
N ASN A 157 12.18 -32.29 -14.41
CA ASN A 157 13.16 -32.72 -15.44
C ASN A 157 14.36 -33.49 -14.87
N HIS A 158 14.66 -33.36 -13.57
CA HIS A 158 15.67 -34.20 -12.90
C HIS A 158 15.11 -35.52 -12.35
N ALA A 159 13.80 -35.63 -12.18
CA ALA A 159 13.14 -36.88 -11.82
C ALA A 159 12.96 -37.88 -12.98
N GLN A 160 13.44 -37.56 -14.20
CA GLN A 160 13.32 -38.40 -15.41
C GLN A 160 14.66 -38.83 -16.04
N THR A 161 15.81 -38.52 -15.42
CA THR A 161 17.14 -38.92 -15.95
C THR A 161 17.99 -39.76 -15.00
N ASP A 162 17.38 -40.37 -13.98
CA ASP A 162 17.95 -41.50 -13.23
C ASP A 162 17.22 -42.81 -13.57
#